data_AF-A0AA37BU58-F1
#
_entry.id   AF-A0AA37BU58-F1
#
_cell.length_a   1.000
_cell.length_b   1.000
_cell.length_c   1.000
_cell.angle_alpha   90.00
_cell.angle_beta   90.00
_cell.angle_gamma   90.00
#
_symmetry.space_group_name_H-M   'P 1'
#
loop_
_entity.id
_entity.type
_entity.pdbx_description
1 polymer ?
#
loop_
_entity_poly.entity_id
_entity_poly.type
_entity_poly.pdbx_seq_one_letter_code
_entity_poly.pdbx_strand_id
1 'polypeptide(L)'
;MTTEQRTDDWVSGYDLILAEVGETGRRLTREEIQARRTLGERAADAGIPLRTLVGRHLAMTREHWPVTALTPAAVDGVLAAVEQSVDAFASGYERAQRMAVRQEEAARREFIDDLLYGRSDLGRVAERAERFGLLLSHAHAVAVAVGPEPYDETDPVPQVVERALTGRFGERSILVTTKDGRLICVAPADQGEVLLYFAKQAHAATDGGQVAVGCPHPGAGGVVQSYEEALNALDLAERLDLDEPVVRSADLLVYPVLTRDRQAIADLVTSVLGPLTEARGGAEPLMDTLIAYFDAGCVAAQAARELSLSVRALTYRLARIHRLTGHNPAEPLHRYTLQTAVLGARLAGWPGTPL
;
A
#
# COMPACT_ATOMS: atom_id res chain seq x y z
N MET A 1 -11.02 31.46 31.25
CA MET A 1 -11.59 32.01 30.00
C MET A 1 -12.73 31.12 29.57
N THR A 2 -13.92 31.69 29.38
CA THR A 2 -15.09 30.97 28.87
C THR A 2 -14.94 30.70 27.36
N THR A 3 -15.63 29.69 26.84
CA THR A 3 -15.60 29.30 25.41
C THR A 3 -15.97 30.46 24.47
N GLU A 4 -16.84 31.39 24.91
CA GLU A 4 -17.19 32.61 24.18
C GLU A 4 -15.99 33.57 24.04
N GLN A 5 -15.23 33.82 25.11
CA GLN A 5 -14.04 34.69 25.06
C GLN A 5 -12.97 34.16 24.09
N ARG A 6 -12.85 32.84 23.92
CA ARG A 6 -11.93 32.23 22.93
C ARG A 6 -12.40 32.37 21.48
N THR A 7 -13.69 32.63 21.26
CA THR A 7 -14.26 32.73 19.90
C THR A 7 -14.19 34.17 19.37
N ASP A 8 -14.21 35.15 20.28
CA ASP A 8 -14.15 36.59 19.98
C ASP A 8 -12.81 37.02 19.37
N ASP A 9 -11.72 36.35 19.77
CA ASP A 9 -10.40 36.58 19.19
C ASP A 9 -10.38 36.35 17.66
N TRP A 10 -11.26 35.49 17.14
CA TRP A 10 -11.33 35.12 15.71
C TRP A 10 -12.20 36.05 14.86
N VAL A 11 -12.93 36.98 15.51
CA VAL A 11 -13.72 38.04 14.87
C VAL A 11 -13.15 39.43 15.19
N SER A 12 -11.94 39.50 15.77
CA SER A 12 -11.30 40.76 16.16
C SER A 12 -11.27 41.80 15.03
N GLY A 13 -11.69 43.03 15.33
CA GLY A 13 -11.72 44.17 14.40
C GLY A 13 -12.82 44.10 13.33
N TYR A 14 -13.70 43.09 13.37
CA TYR A 14 -14.83 42.98 12.44
C TYR A 14 -15.92 44.03 12.72
N ASP A 15 -16.17 44.34 13.99
CA ASP A 15 -17.06 45.40 14.45
C ASP A 15 -16.67 46.78 13.89
N LEU A 16 -15.37 47.10 13.92
CA LEU A 16 -14.84 48.36 13.37
C LEU A 16 -15.06 48.46 11.86
N ILE A 17 -14.87 47.37 11.13
CA ILE A 17 -15.14 47.30 9.69
C ILE A 17 -16.62 47.57 9.40
N LEU A 18 -17.53 46.95 10.16
CA LEU A 18 -18.98 47.17 9.98
C LEU A 18 -19.38 48.62 10.28
N ALA A 19 -18.82 49.23 11.32
CA ALA A 19 -19.08 50.63 11.65
C ALA A 19 -18.64 51.58 10.53
N GLU A 20 -17.41 51.42 10.03
CA GLU A 20 -16.86 52.29 8.99
C GLU A 20 -17.58 52.11 7.64
N VAL A 21 -17.94 50.87 7.28
CA VAL A 21 -18.75 50.59 6.08
C VAL A 21 -20.14 51.19 6.21
N GLY A 22 -20.75 51.11 7.40
CA GLY A 22 -22.07 51.71 7.66
C GLY A 22 -22.08 53.24 7.52
N GLU A 23 -20.99 53.91 7.86
CA GLU A 23 -20.83 55.36 7.71
C GLU A 23 -20.52 55.78 6.26
N THR A 24 -19.64 55.05 5.58
CA THR A 24 -19.08 55.48 4.29
C THR A 24 -19.74 54.83 3.07
N GLY A 25 -20.42 53.70 3.24
CA GLY A 25 -20.93 52.86 2.15
C GLY A 25 -19.84 52.21 1.30
N ARG A 26 -18.57 52.23 1.74
CA ARG A 26 -17.44 51.65 1.00
C ARG A 26 -17.46 50.12 1.03
N ARG A 27 -16.70 49.50 0.12
CA ARG A 27 -16.38 48.06 0.19
C ARG A 27 -15.13 47.82 1.05
N LEU A 28 -14.90 46.56 1.45
CA LEU A 28 -13.65 46.21 2.12
C LEU A 28 -12.45 46.48 1.22
N THR A 29 -11.38 46.96 1.85
CA THR A 29 -10.07 47.09 1.23
C THR A 29 -9.41 45.73 1.06
N ARG A 30 -8.37 45.66 0.22
CA ARG A 30 -7.58 44.44 0.03
C ARG A 30 -6.90 43.99 1.34
N GLU A 31 -6.49 44.94 2.18
CA GLU A 31 -5.85 44.65 3.47
C GLU A 31 -6.84 44.05 4.47
N GLU A 32 -8.07 44.58 4.55
CA GLU A 32 -9.13 44.02 5.41
C GLU A 32 -9.49 42.59 4.97
N ILE A 33 -9.66 42.35 3.67
CA ILE A 33 -9.91 41.01 3.12
C ILE A 33 -8.76 40.06 3.48
N GLN A 34 -7.51 40.49 3.34
CA GLN A 34 -6.35 39.66 3.68
C GLN A 34 -6.25 39.40 5.19
N ALA A 35 -6.60 40.37 6.03
CA ALA A 35 -6.65 40.19 7.48
C ALA A 35 -7.72 39.15 7.88
N ARG A 36 -8.92 39.21 7.28
CA ARG A 36 -9.97 38.19 7.48
C ARG A 36 -9.50 36.80 7.06
N ARG A 37 -8.85 36.70 5.90
CA ARG A 37 -8.27 35.43 5.41
C ARG A 37 -7.24 34.86 6.38
N THR A 38 -6.32 35.68 6.88
CA THR A 38 -5.27 35.27 7.83
C THR A 38 -5.85 34.82 9.16
N LEU A 39 -6.93 35.45 9.63
CA LEU A 39 -7.66 34.97 10.82
C LEU A 39 -8.33 33.62 10.58
N GLY A 40 -8.91 33.41 9.40
CA GLY A 40 -9.45 32.12 8.99
C GLY A 40 -8.41 31.00 8.97
N GLU A 41 -7.22 31.27 8.43
CA GLU A 41 -6.08 30.33 8.41
C GLU A 41 -5.69 29.92 9.84
N ARG A 42 -5.44 30.90 10.72
CA ARG A 42 -5.08 30.64 12.12
C ARG A 42 -6.19 29.92 12.90
N ALA A 43 -7.46 30.18 12.57
CA ALA A 43 -8.59 29.51 13.22
C ALA A 43 -8.67 28.02 12.85
N ALA A 44 -8.30 27.68 11.60
CA ALA A 44 -8.15 26.30 11.17
C ALA A 44 -7.01 25.59 11.91
N ASP A 45 -5.86 26.25 12.05
CA ASP A 45 -4.72 25.73 12.82
C ASP A 45 -5.07 25.51 14.30
N ALA A 46 -5.96 26.33 14.86
CA ALA A 46 -6.48 26.17 16.22
C ALA A 46 -7.58 25.10 16.37
N GLY A 47 -7.99 24.44 15.28
CA GLY A 47 -8.97 23.34 15.27
C GLY A 47 -10.40 23.76 15.60
N ILE A 48 -10.76 25.04 15.40
CA ILE A 48 -12.09 25.54 15.75
C ILE A 48 -13.06 25.28 14.59
N PRO A 49 -14.23 24.66 14.81
CA PRO A 49 -15.15 24.34 13.72
C PRO A 49 -15.61 25.58 12.96
N LEU A 50 -15.47 25.57 11.62
CA LEU A 50 -15.89 26.68 10.74
C LEU A 50 -17.34 27.11 11.00
N ARG A 51 -18.26 26.16 11.22
CA ARG A 51 -19.66 26.43 11.56
C ARG A 51 -19.81 27.33 12.79
N THR A 52 -19.00 27.11 13.82
CA THR A 52 -19.00 27.92 15.05
C THR A 52 -18.54 29.35 14.75
N LEU A 53 -17.49 29.49 13.94
CA LEU A 53 -16.90 30.78 13.59
C LEU A 53 -17.82 31.62 12.69
N VAL A 54 -18.49 30.99 11.72
CA VAL A 54 -19.52 31.64 10.90
C VAL A 54 -20.69 32.10 11.78
N GLY A 55 -21.15 31.24 12.70
CA GLY A 55 -22.16 31.61 13.68
C GLY A 55 -21.77 32.84 14.51
N ARG A 56 -20.50 32.94 14.91
CA ARG A 56 -19.99 34.11 15.65
C ARG A 56 -19.96 35.39 14.80
N HIS A 57 -19.52 35.32 13.54
CA HIS A 57 -19.58 36.48 12.63
C HIS A 57 -21.02 37.01 12.52
N LEU A 58 -22.01 36.13 12.37
CA LEU A 58 -23.42 36.50 12.29
C LEU A 58 -23.99 37.07 13.61
N ALA A 59 -23.51 36.59 14.75
CA ALA A 59 -23.86 37.16 16.06
C ALA A 59 -23.28 38.57 16.22
N MET A 60 -21.98 38.75 15.92
CA MET A 60 -21.31 40.05 15.93
C MET A 60 -21.99 41.07 15.01
N THR A 61 -22.39 40.67 13.80
CA THR A 61 -23.15 41.54 12.87
C THR A 61 -24.45 42.04 13.50
N ARG A 62 -25.17 41.19 14.24
CA ARG A 62 -26.42 41.58 14.91
C ARG A 62 -26.16 42.49 16.11
N GLU A 63 -25.11 42.22 16.87
CA GLU A 63 -24.71 43.00 18.06
C GLU A 63 -24.22 44.41 17.67
N HIS A 64 -23.49 44.54 16.56
CA HIS A 64 -22.82 45.76 16.13
C HIS A 64 -23.37 46.31 14.81
N TRP A 65 -24.67 46.09 14.55
CA TRP A 65 -25.29 46.62 13.34
C TRP A 65 -25.18 48.16 13.33
N PRO A 66 -24.61 48.77 12.27
CA PRO A 66 -24.37 50.21 12.25
C PRO A 66 -25.69 50.98 12.15
N VAL A 67 -26.01 51.74 13.20
CA VAL A 67 -27.22 52.60 13.25
C VAL A 67 -27.18 53.71 12.19
N THR A 68 -25.99 54.02 11.66
CA THR A 68 -25.74 54.97 10.57
C THR A 68 -26.19 54.45 9.19
N ALA A 69 -26.42 53.15 9.02
CA ALA A 69 -26.89 52.55 7.77
C ALA A 69 -28.41 52.79 7.56
N LEU A 70 -28.78 54.05 7.33
CA LEU A 70 -30.17 54.51 7.22
C LEU A 70 -30.75 54.47 5.81
N THR A 71 -29.91 54.23 4.79
CA THR A 71 -30.32 54.18 3.38
C THR A 71 -30.19 52.76 2.84
N PRO A 72 -31.00 52.36 1.82
CA PRO A 72 -30.85 51.06 1.18
C PRO A 72 -29.42 50.77 0.69
N ALA A 73 -28.75 51.78 0.11
CA ALA A 73 -27.37 51.66 -0.34
C ALA A 73 -26.36 51.39 0.80
N ALA A 74 -26.57 52.01 1.98
CA ALA A 74 -25.74 51.76 3.15
C ALA A 74 -25.99 50.36 3.74
N VAL A 75 -27.25 49.91 3.78
CA VAL A 75 -27.61 48.54 4.18
C VAL A 75 -26.96 47.51 3.24
N ASP A 76 -27.06 47.72 1.93
CA ASP A 76 -26.42 46.85 0.93
C ASP A 76 -24.90 46.85 1.08
N GLY A 77 -24.29 47.99 1.39
CA GLY A 77 -22.86 48.10 1.67
C GLY A 77 -22.43 47.26 2.87
N VAL A 78 -23.17 47.33 3.98
CA VAL A 78 -22.92 46.55 5.20
C VAL A 78 -23.11 45.05 4.93
N LEU A 79 -24.18 44.66 4.23
CA LEU A 79 -24.40 43.25 3.86
C LEU A 79 -23.30 42.72 2.95
N ALA A 80 -22.84 43.52 1.97
CA ALA A 80 -21.70 43.17 1.13
C ALA A 80 -20.41 43.05 1.93
N ALA A 81 -20.21 43.86 2.97
CA ALA A 81 -19.05 43.76 3.86
C ALA A 81 -19.08 42.50 4.74
N VAL A 82 -20.27 42.11 5.22
CA VAL A 82 -20.48 40.83 5.92
C VAL A 82 -20.13 39.67 4.99
N GLU A 83 -20.66 39.66 3.77
CA GLU A 83 -20.39 38.64 2.76
C GLU A 83 -18.89 38.54 2.46
N GLN A 84 -18.23 39.67 2.15
CA GLN A 84 -16.79 39.71 1.86
C GLN A 84 -15.94 39.24 3.04
N SER A 85 -16.34 39.57 4.27
CA SER A 85 -15.59 39.17 5.46
C SER A 85 -15.70 37.67 5.73
N VAL A 86 -16.92 37.13 5.66
CA VAL A 86 -17.19 35.71 5.88
C VAL A 86 -16.56 34.86 4.77
N ASP A 87 -16.68 35.28 3.51
CA ASP A 87 -16.06 34.59 2.37
C ASP A 87 -14.53 34.58 2.46
N ALA A 88 -13.91 35.73 2.77
CA ALA A 88 -12.47 35.82 2.94
C ALA A 88 -11.97 34.94 4.09
N PHE A 89 -12.67 34.94 5.22
CA PHE A 89 -12.37 34.11 6.38
C PHE A 89 -12.50 32.61 6.05
N ALA A 90 -13.64 32.19 5.48
CA ALA A 90 -13.90 30.80 5.10
C ALA A 90 -12.88 30.30 4.06
N SER A 91 -12.56 31.13 3.06
CA SER A 91 -11.54 30.82 2.06
C SER A 91 -10.15 30.57 2.68
N GLY A 92 -9.75 31.39 3.67
CA GLY A 92 -8.51 31.20 4.41
C GLY A 92 -8.51 29.91 5.22
N TYR A 93 -9.60 29.66 5.94
CA TYR A 93 -9.81 28.44 6.72
C TYR A 93 -9.71 27.17 5.85
N GLU A 94 -10.46 27.11 4.75
CA GLU A 94 -10.46 25.96 3.84
C GLU A 94 -9.11 25.73 3.17
N ARG A 95 -8.37 26.81 2.87
CA ARG A 95 -7.02 26.71 2.32
C ARG A 95 -6.07 26.11 3.35
N ALA A 96 -6.08 26.60 4.59
CA ALA A 96 -5.25 26.06 5.67
C ALA A 96 -5.57 24.59 5.93
N GLN A 97 -6.86 24.23 6.00
CA GLN A 97 -7.29 22.84 6.17
C GLN A 97 -6.81 21.94 5.03
N ARG A 98 -6.95 22.38 3.76
CA ARG A 98 -6.44 21.62 2.60
C ARG A 98 -4.92 21.48 2.61
N MET A 99 -4.20 22.52 3.03
CA MET A 99 -2.74 22.47 3.15
C MET A 99 -2.31 21.51 4.25
N ALA A 100 -2.98 21.53 5.40
CA ALA A 100 -2.72 20.61 6.51
C ALA A 100 -2.94 19.14 6.09
N VAL A 101 -4.05 18.83 5.41
CA VAL A 101 -4.31 17.47 4.90
C VAL A 101 -3.21 17.03 3.93
N ARG A 102 -2.82 17.88 2.98
CA ARG A 102 -1.73 17.56 2.03
C ARG A 102 -0.38 17.36 2.73
N GLN A 103 -0.09 18.15 3.76
CA GLN A 103 1.13 18.00 4.55
C GLN A 103 1.13 16.70 5.35
N GLU A 104 -0.01 16.32 5.93
CA GLU A 104 -0.18 15.04 6.62
C GLU A 104 0.05 13.86 5.66
N GLU A 105 -0.58 13.90 4.48
CA GLU A 105 -0.43 12.87 3.46
C GLU A 105 1.02 12.81 2.96
N ALA A 106 1.67 13.95 2.72
CA ALA A 106 3.07 13.99 2.31
C ALA A 106 3.99 13.40 3.39
N ALA A 107 3.76 13.73 4.66
CA ALA A 107 4.51 13.17 5.78
C ALA A 107 4.28 11.66 5.94
N ARG A 108 3.03 11.18 5.72
CA ARG A 108 2.70 9.75 5.73
C ARG A 108 3.45 9.02 4.62
N ARG A 109 3.44 9.55 3.38
CA ARG A 109 4.17 8.97 2.24
C ARG A 109 5.68 8.92 2.48
N GLU A 110 6.26 10.02 2.97
CA GLU A 110 7.69 10.07 3.33
C GLU A 110 8.04 9.03 4.40
N PHE A 111 7.22 8.91 5.45
CA PHE A 111 7.40 7.90 6.48
C PHE A 111 7.32 6.46 5.94
N ILE A 112 6.37 6.18 5.05
CA ILE A 112 6.24 4.84 4.42
C ILE A 112 7.47 4.52 3.59
N ASP A 113 7.96 5.48 2.80
CA ASP A 113 9.16 5.29 1.98
C ASP A 113 10.41 5.07 2.85
N ASP A 114 10.52 5.80 3.95
CA ASP A 114 11.57 5.60 4.94
C ASP A 114 11.48 4.21 5.60
N LEU A 115 10.27 3.79 5.96
CA LEU A 115 9.99 2.54 6.67
C LEU A 115 10.19 1.31 5.80
N LEU A 116 9.73 1.33 4.54
CA LEU A 116 9.76 0.15 3.65
C LEU A 116 11.10 -0.06 2.96
N TYR A 117 11.85 1.01 2.67
CA TYR A 117 13.14 0.92 1.98
C TYR A 117 14.35 1.18 2.89
N GLY A 118 14.13 1.40 4.20
CA GLY A 118 15.19 1.61 5.18
C GLY A 118 16.09 2.81 4.89
N ARG A 119 15.57 3.85 4.23
CA ARG A 119 16.35 5.00 3.74
C ARG A 119 16.69 6.03 4.82
N SER A 120 16.15 5.85 6.02
CA SER A 120 16.29 6.78 7.15
C SER A 120 16.81 6.10 8.40
N ASP A 121 17.34 6.92 9.32
CA ASP A 121 17.75 6.49 10.65
C ASP A 121 16.57 5.84 11.41
N LEU A 122 16.79 4.66 11.98
CA LEU A 122 15.75 3.87 12.64
C LEU A 122 15.13 4.62 13.83
N GLY A 123 15.88 5.51 14.50
CA GLY A 123 15.37 6.34 15.59
C GLY A 123 14.34 7.37 15.10
N ARG A 124 14.59 8.01 13.96
CA ARG A 124 13.64 8.95 13.34
C ARG A 124 12.40 8.26 12.78
N VAL A 125 12.54 7.03 12.29
CA VAL A 125 11.39 6.21 11.88
C VAL A 125 10.55 5.84 13.11
N ALA A 126 11.19 5.40 14.20
CA ALA A 126 10.49 5.05 15.43
C ALA A 126 9.73 6.25 16.06
N GLU A 127 10.33 7.45 16.09
CA GLU A 127 9.69 8.66 16.62
C GLU A 127 8.39 9.03 15.87
N ARG A 128 8.37 8.82 14.55
CA ARG A 128 7.20 9.11 13.70
C ARG A 128 6.17 7.97 13.69
N ALA A 129 6.57 6.75 14.03
CA ALA A 129 5.74 5.56 13.88
C ALA A 129 4.45 5.63 14.71
N GLU A 130 4.53 6.12 15.95
CA GLU A 130 3.35 6.24 16.84
C GLU A 130 2.27 7.15 16.25
N ARG A 131 2.67 8.24 15.56
CA ARG A 131 1.73 9.15 14.88
C ARG A 131 0.90 8.42 13.82
N PHE A 132 1.49 7.41 13.17
CA PHE A 132 0.83 6.59 12.16
C PHE A 132 0.33 5.25 12.73
N GLY A 133 0.23 5.15 14.05
CA GLY A 133 -0.36 4.03 14.75
C GLY A 133 0.56 2.83 14.95
N LEU A 134 1.82 2.86 14.49
CA LEU A 134 2.75 1.72 14.58
C LEU A 134 3.60 1.77 15.86
N LEU A 135 3.66 0.66 16.58
CA LEU A 135 4.48 0.48 17.78
C LEU A 135 5.68 -0.42 17.46
N LEU A 136 6.74 0.15 16.88
CA LEU A 136 7.91 -0.58 16.37
C LEU A 136 8.75 -1.29 17.45
N SER A 137 8.37 -1.23 18.73
CA SER A 137 8.93 -2.08 19.79
C SER A 137 8.56 -3.56 19.63
N HIS A 138 7.49 -3.87 18.89
CA HIS A 138 7.01 -5.22 18.65
C HIS A 138 7.56 -5.83 17.36
N ALA A 139 7.39 -7.14 17.20
CA ALA A 139 7.55 -7.78 15.91
C ALA A 139 6.37 -7.47 15.00
N HIS A 140 6.65 -7.24 13.72
CA HIS A 140 5.66 -6.93 12.70
C HIS A 140 5.81 -7.89 11.54
N ALA A 141 4.69 -8.17 10.89
CA ALA A 141 4.65 -8.85 9.61
C ALA A 141 3.98 -7.95 8.58
N VAL A 142 4.39 -8.11 7.32
CA VAL A 142 3.89 -7.31 6.19
C VAL A 142 3.19 -8.22 5.20
N ALA A 143 1.98 -7.83 4.80
CA ALA A 143 1.28 -8.42 3.67
C ALA A 143 1.31 -7.46 2.48
N VAL A 144 1.54 -8.01 1.28
CA VAL A 144 1.58 -7.27 0.02
C VAL A 144 0.63 -7.92 -0.95
N ALA A 145 -0.35 -7.16 -1.43
CA ALA A 145 -1.33 -7.59 -2.41
C ALA A 145 -1.02 -7.00 -3.79
N VAL A 146 -1.17 -7.84 -4.82
CA VAL A 146 -1.14 -7.48 -6.23
C VAL A 146 -2.50 -7.84 -6.82
N GLY A 147 -3.15 -6.85 -7.44
CA GLY A 147 -4.42 -7.02 -8.14
C GLY A 147 -4.23 -7.27 -9.63
N PRO A 148 -5.32 -7.55 -10.37
CA PRO A 148 -5.31 -7.60 -11.83
C PRO A 148 -4.84 -6.27 -12.47
N GLU A 149 -5.15 -5.16 -11.82
CA GLU A 149 -4.65 -3.83 -12.14
C GLU A 149 -3.80 -3.29 -10.97
N PRO A 150 -2.79 -2.43 -11.24
CA PRO A 150 -2.00 -1.79 -10.19
C PRO A 150 -2.87 -0.89 -9.29
N TYR A 151 -2.71 -0.99 -7.98
CA TYR A 151 -3.41 -0.13 -7.03
C TYR A 151 -2.89 1.31 -7.06
N ASP A 152 -3.80 2.27 -7.10
CA ASP A 152 -3.53 3.71 -6.97
C ASP A 152 -4.08 4.22 -5.62
N GLU A 153 -3.46 5.24 -5.02
CA GLU A 153 -3.99 5.91 -3.81
C GLU A 153 -5.40 6.50 -4.01
N THR A 154 -5.75 6.84 -5.25
CA THR A 154 -7.05 7.39 -5.64
C THR A 154 -8.12 6.32 -5.88
N ASP A 155 -7.73 5.04 -5.93
CA ASP A 155 -8.63 3.90 -6.10
C ASP A 155 -9.55 3.75 -4.86
N PRO A 156 -10.84 3.43 -5.03
CA PRO A 156 -11.70 3.04 -3.91
C PRO A 156 -11.19 1.81 -3.11
N VAL A 157 -10.46 0.87 -3.72
CA VAL A 157 -10.08 -0.40 -3.09
C VAL A 157 -9.25 -0.22 -1.81
N PRO A 158 -8.13 0.54 -1.79
CA PRO A 158 -7.38 0.81 -0.56
C PRO A 158 -8.25 1.35 0.57
N GLN A 159 -9.16 2.30 0.28
CA GLN A 159 -10.06 2.88 1.29
C GLN A 159 -11.09 1.89 1.80
N VAL A 160 -11.62 1.01 0.95
CA VAL A 160 -12.56 -0.05 1.34
C VAL A 160 -11.87 -1.05 2.27
N VAL A 161 -10.65 -1.48 1.91
CA VAL A 161 -9.86 -2.43 2.70
C VAL A 161 -9.45 -1.81 4.05
N GLU A 162 -8.99 -0.55 4.07
CA GLU A 162 -8.63 0.18 5.29
C GLU A 162 -9.85 0.33 6.21
N ARG A 163 -11.02 0.72 5.69
CA ARG A 163 -12.27 0.81 6.48
C ARG A 163 -12.70 -0.53 7.06
N ALA A 164 -12.58 -1.61 6.28
CA ALA A 164 -12.94 -2.95 6.74
C ALA A 164 -12.02 -3.43 7.88
N LEU A 165 -10.71 -3.19 7.76
CA LEU A 165 -9.73 -3.50 8.81
C LEU A 165 -10.02 -2.70 10.08
N THR A 166 -10.16 -1.39 9.95
CA THR A 166 -10.46 -0.49 11.08
C THR A 166 -11.78 -0.84 11.76
N GLY A 167 -12.82 -1.17 10.99
CA GLY A 167 -14.11 -1.57 11.55
C GLY A 167 -14.07 -2.88 12.34
N ARG A 168 -13.15 -3.79 12.01
CA ARG A 168 -13.02 -5.10 12.66
C ARG A 168 -12.03 -5.10 13.83
N PHE A 169 -10.88 -4.45 13.67
CA PHE A 169 -9.75 -4.53 14.60
C PHE A 169 -9.46 -3.21 15.33
N GLY A 170 -10.12 -2.12 14.94
CA GLY A 170 -9.85 -0.77 15.43
C GLY A 170 -8.69 -0.09 14.69
N GLU A 171 -8.40 1.14 15.08
CA GLU A 171 -7.40 2.01 14.41
C GLU A 171 -5.95 1.78 14.90
N ARG A 172 -5.73 0.89 15.88
CA ARG A 172 -4.44 0.80 16.56
C ARG A 172 -3.55 -0.24 15.90
N SER A 173 -2.27 0.09 15.70
CA SER A 173 -1.21 -0.83 15.28
C SER A 173 -1.26 -1.38 13.86
N ILE A 174 -2.18 -0.93 13.01
CA ILE A 174 -2.31 -1.40 11.62
C ILE A 174 -2.05 -0.23 10.67
N LEU A 175 -1.13 -0.41 9.72
CA LEU A 175 -0.88 0.54 8.65
C LEU A 175 -1.27 -0.07 7.31
N VAL A 176 -2.21 0.55 6.61
CA VAL A 176 -2.54 0.24 5.22
C VAL A 176 -2.02 1.36 4.33
N THR A 177 -1.41 0.99 3.20
CA THR A 177 -0.90 1.96 2.23
C THR A 177 -0.76 1.33 0.84
N THR A 178 -0.55 2.15 -0.18
CA THR A 178 -0.24 1.73 -1.54
C THR A 178 1.15 2.19 -1.93
N LYS A 179 1.95 1.31 -2.56
CA LYS A 179 3.26 1.65 -3.11
C LYS A 179 3.55 0.82 -4.35
N ASP A 180 4.09 1.46 -5.40
CA ASP A 180 4.50 0.81 -6.65
C ASP A 180 3.42 -0.11 -7.24
N GLY A 181 2.15 0.33 -7.22
CA GLY A 181 1.02 -0.45 -7.73
C GLY A 181 0.53 -1.58 -6.83
N ARG A 182 1.02 -1.65 -5.58
CA ARG A 182 0.73 -2.73 -4.62
C ARG A 182 0.03 -2.16 -3.40
N LEU A 183 -0.92 -2.92 -2.84
CA LEU A 183 -1.55 -2.60 -1.56
C LEU A 183 -0.78 -3.33 -0.45
N ILE A 184 -0.40 -2.61 0.60
CA ILE A 184 0.49 -3.07 1.66
C ILE A 184 -0.24 -2.92 3.00
N CYS A 185 -0.13 -3.95 3.83
CA CYS A 185 -0.60 -3.94 5.21
C CYS A 185 0.53 -4.34 6.16
N VAL A 186 0.83 -3.47 7.11
CA VAL A 186 1.76 -3.74 8.22
C VAL A 186 0.94 -3.96 9.48
N ALA A 187 1.14 -5.09 10.14
CA ALA A 187 0.44 -5.44 11.37
C ALA A 187 1.39 -6.08 12.40
N PRO A 188 1.06 -6.05 13.70
CA PRO A 188 1.83 -6.73 14.73
C PRO A 188 1.79 -8.25 14.53
N ALA A 189 2.89 -8.92 14.85
CA ALA A 189 3.07 -10.35 14.62
C ALA A 189 2.08 -11.23 15.43
N ASP A 190 1.66 -10.76 16.60
CA ASP A 190 0.66 -11.42 17.44
C ASP A 190 -0.78 -11.27 16.90
N GLN A 191 -0.98 -10.44 15.87
CA GLN A 191 -2.25 -10.19 15.21
C GLN A 191 -2.28 -10.74 13.77
N GLY A 192 -1.76 -11.95 13.56
CA GLY A 192 -1.70 -12.57 12.22
C GLY A 192 -3.06 -12.69 11.49
N GLU A 193 -4.18 -12.67 12.23
CA GLU A 193 -5.53 -12.63 11.65
C GLU A 193 -5.82 -11.33 10.86
N VAL A 194 -5.14 -10.23 11.19
CA VAL A 194 -5.25 -8.95 10.47
C VAL A 194 -4.77 -9.11 9.04
N LEU A 195 -3.62 -9.76 8.83
CA LEU A 195 -3.05 -9.97 7.50
C LEU A 195 -3.88 -10.94 6.65
N LEU A 196 -4.46 -11.97 7.28
CA LEU A 196 -5.38 -12.87 6.58
C LEU A 196 -6.70 -12.19 6.21
N TYR A 197 -7.23 -11.34 7.09
CA TYR A 197 -8.41 -10.55 6.80
C TYR A 197 -8.14 -9.51 5.72
N PHE A 198 -6.99 -8.83 5.77
CA PHE A 198 -6.49 -7.95 4.70
C PHE A 198 -6.46 -8.69 3.36
N ALA A 199 -5.85 -9.87 3.31
CA ALA A 199 -5.76 -10.65 2.08
C ALA A 199 -7.14 -10.99 1.51
N LYS A 200 -8.08 -11.38 2.38
CA LYS A 200 -9.47 -11.64 2.01
C LYS A 200 -10.16 -10.39 1.46
N GLN A 201 -9.98 -9.23 2.08
CA GLN A 201 -10.60 -7.98 1.63
C GLN A 201 -10.00 -7.50 0.30
N ALA A 202 -8.68 -7.56 0.15
CA ALA A 202 -8.00 -7.22 -1.09
C ALA A 202 -8.52 -8.08 -2.25
N HIS A 203 -8.50 -9.41 -2.09
CA HIS A 203 -8.97 -10.34 -3.11
C HIS A 203 -10.46 -10.14 -3.47
N ALA A 204 -11.32 -9.89 -2.46
CA ALA A 204 -12.74 -9.64 -2.69
C ALA A 204 -13.01 -8.30 -3.40
N ALA A 205 -12.16 -7.30 -3.19
CA ALA A 205 -12.32 -5.98 -3.79
C ALA A 205 -11.92 -5.96 -5.28
N THR A 206 -11.01 -6.86 -5.69
CA THR A 206 -10.51 -6.97 -7.07
C THR A 206 -11.01 -8.18 -7.85
N ASP A 207 -11.85 -9.04 -7.24
CA ASP A 207 -12.33 -10.30 -7.81
C ASP A 207 -11.19 -11.17 -8.38
N GLY A 208 -10.06 -11.19 -7.66
CA GLY A 208 -8.81 -11.79 -8.12
C GLY A 208 -7.59 -11.21 -7.43
N GLY A 209 -6.40 -11.51 -7.95
CA GLY A 209 -5.13 -11.08 -7.38
C GLY A 209 -4.62 -12.00 -6.27
N GLN A 210 -3.35 -11.80 -5.92
CA GLN A 210 -2.61 -12.64 -4.98
C GLN A 210 -2.01 -11.77 -3.87
N VAL A 211 -1.94 -12.33 -2.67
CA VAL A 211 -1.38 -11.66 -1.49
C VAL A 211 -0.26 -12.49 -0.91
N ALA A 212 0.92 -11.90 -0.75
CA ALA A 212 2.01 -12.54 -0.03
C ALA A 212 2.15 -11.99 1.39
N VAL A 213 2.51 -12.85 2.33
CA VAL A 213 2.78 -12.49 3.74
C VAL A 213 4.21 -12.84 4.10
N GLY A 214 4.98 -11.84 4.53
CA GLY A 214 6.35 -11.99 5.04
C GLY A 214 6.38 -12.57 6.45
N CYS A 215 7.56 -13.02 6.89
CA CYS A 215 7.73 -13.52 8.25
C CYS A 215 7.72 -12.36 9.27
N PRO A 216 7.31 -12.63 10.51
CA PRO A 216 7.34 -11.61 11.56
C PRO A 216 8.77 -11.35 12.04
N HIS A 217 9.16 -10.07 12.11
CA HIS A 217 10.48 -9.64 12.57
C HIS A 217 10.39 -8.44 13.53
N PRO A 218 11.29 -8.34 14.53
CA PRO A 218 11.28 -7.27 15.52
C PRO A 218 11.77 -5.93 14.95
N GLY A 219 11.23 -4.83 15.47
CA GLY A 219 11.77 -3.51 15.18
C GLY A 219 11.36 -2.92 13.83
N ALA A 220 11.78 -1.67 13.59
CA ALA A 220 11.60 -1.00 12.32
C ALA A 220 12.27 -1.74 11.14
N GLY A 221 13.49 -2.26 11.34
CA GLY A 221 14.18 -3.08 10.34
C GLY A 221 13.46 -4.40 10.04
N GLY A 222 12.69 -4.93 11.00
CA GLY A 222 11.87 -6.12 10.79
C GLY A 222 10.72 -5.89 9.81
N VAL A 223 10.15 -4.67 9.77
CA VAL A 223 9.13 -4.31 8.77
C VAL A 223 9.72 -4.36 7.36
N VAL A 224 10.92 -3.81 7.15
CA VAL A 224 11.65 -3.87 5.87
C VAL A 224 11.87 -5.32 5.45
N GLN A 225 12.41 -6.14 6.35
CA GLN A 225 12.70 -7.54 6.05
C GLN A 225 11.43 -8.32 5.69
N SER A 226 10.35 -8.15 6.46
CA SER A 226 9.07 -8.80 6.18
C SER A 226 8.47 -8.33 4.83
N TYR A 227 8.61 -7.04 4.51
CA TYR A 227 8.19 -6.50 3.22
C TYR A 227 8.96 -7.11 2.05
N GLU A 228 10.30 -7.17 2.12
CA GLU A 228 11.13 -7.81 1.11
C GLU A 228 10.82 -9.30 0.94
N GLU A 229 10.57 -10.00 2.05
CA GLU A 229 10.14 -11.41 2.05
C GLU A 229 8.79 -11.63 1.35
N ALA A 230 7.84 -10.71 1.53
CA ALA A 230 6.55 -10.75 0.84
C ALA A 230 6.71 -10.47 -0.66
N LEU A 231 7.55 -9.50 -1.04
CA LEU A 231 7.85 -9.22 -2.46
C LEU A 231 8.51 -10.43 -3.15
N ASN A 232 9.48 -11.05 -2.49
CA ASN A 232 10.14 -12.25 -3.00
C ASN A 232 9.16 -13.42 -3.12
N ALA A 233 8.21 -13.55 -2.19
CA ALA A 233 7.18 -14.59 -2.27
C ALA A 233 6.23 -14.37 -3.46
N LEU A 234 5.87 -13.14 -3.82
CA LEU A 234 5.10 -12.85 -5.04
C LEU A 234 5.88 -13.18 -6.31
N ASP A 235 7.16 -12.80 -6.40
CA ASP A 235 8.02 -13.15 -7.56
C ASP A 235 8.15 -14.66 -7.73
N LEU A 236 8.33 -15.39 -6.62
CA LEU A 236 8.39 -16.84 -6.63
C LEU A 236 7.05 -17.46 -7.05
N ALA A 237 5.93 -16.93 -6.56
CA ALA A 237 4.61 -17.43 -6.93
C ALA A 237 4.35 -17.30 -8.43
N GLU A 238 4.71 -16.16 -9.04
CA GLU A 238 4.62 -15.96 -10.49
C GLU A 238 5.50 -16.96 -11.26
N ARG A 239 6.78 -17.09 -10.89
CA ARG A 239 7.74 -17.98 -11.60
C ARG A 239 7.45 -19.46 -11.42
N LEU A 240 6.76 -19.82 -10.35
CA LEU A 240 6.38 -21.19 -10.02
C LEU A 240 4.91 -21.50 -10.32
N ASP A 241 4.20 -20.57 -10.95
CA ASP A 241 2.79 -20.73 -11.35
C ASP A 241 1.92 -21.18 -10.17
N LEU A 242 2.11 -20.51 -9.02
CA LEU A 242 1.35 -20.78 -7.79
C LEU A 242 0.04 -19.99 -7.81
N ASP A 243 -1.07 -20.72 -7.88
CA ASP A 243 -2.43 -20.15 -7.98
C ASP A 243 -3.07 -19.86 -6.61
N GLU A 244 -2.37 -20.13 -5.49
CA GLU A 244 -2.93 -19.87 -4.17
C GLU A 244 -3.19 -18.36 -3.98
N PRO A 245 -4.41 -17.93 -3.57
CA PRO A 245 -4.70 -16.52 -3.36
C PRO A 245 -3.84 -15.87 -2.27
N VAL A 246 -3.31 -16.68 -1.35
CA VAL A 246 -2.43 -16.23 -0.27
C VAL A 246 -1.19 -17.10 -0.23
N VAL A 247 -0.03 -16.45 -0.39
CA VAL A 247 1.28 -17.08 -0.35
C VAL A 247 2.00 -16.64 0.92
N ARG A 248 2.61 -17.57 1.67
CA ARG A 248 3.38 -17.22 2.86
C ARG A 248 4.85 -17.43 2.59
N SER A 249 5.66 -16.42 2.88
CA SER A 249 7.11 -16.52 2.71
C SER A 249 7.72 -17.67 3.54
N ALA A 250 7.12 -17.95 4.71
CA ALA A 250 7.50 -19.08 5.56
C ALA A 250 7.37 -20.45 4.88
N ASP A 251 6.47 -20.59 3.91
CA ASP A 251 6.27 -21.83 3.14
C ASP A 251 7.26 -21.95 1.96
N LEU A 252 7.95 -20.84 1.63
CA LEU A 252 8.86 -20.72 0.50
C LEU A 252 10.33 -20.54 0.92
N LEU A 253 10.70 -20.82 2.17
CA LEU A 253 12.06 -20.54 2.68
C LEU A 253 13.19 -21.30 1.95
N VAL A 254 12.87 -22.40 1.26
CA VAL A 254 13.86 -23.17 0.49
C VAL A 254 14.31 -22.45 -0.79
N TYR A 255 13.45 -21.67 -1.43
CA TYR A 255 13.73 -21.07 -2.73
C TYR A 255 14.75 -19.91 -2.65
N PRO A 256 14.71 -19.00 -1.65
CA PRO A 256 15.77 -18.02 -1.43
C PRO A 256 17.14 -18.65 -1.19
N VAL A 257 17.19 -19.82 -0.53
CA VAL A 257 18.45 -20.56 -0.32
C VAL A 257 19.02 -21.04 -1.65
N LEU A 258 18.17 -21.59 -2.52
CA LEU A 258 18.58 -22.05 -3.86
C LEU A 258 19.04 -20.89 -4.75
N THR A 259 18.35 -19.76 -4.71
CA THR A 259 18.61 -18.62 -5.61
C THR A 259 19.74 -17.70 -5.13
N ARG A 260 20.33 -17.97 -3.96
CA ARG A 260 21.42 -17.16 -3.39
C ARG A 260 22.70 -17.23 -4.23
N ASP A 261 22.99 -18.39 -4.81
CA ASP A 261 24.10 -18.59 -5.74
C ASP A 261 23.53 -18.89 -7.14
N ARG A 262 23.19 -17.81 -7.86
CA ARG A 262 22.59 -17.91 -9.21
C ARG A 262 23.52 -18.63 -10.19
N GLN A 263 24.83 -18.46 -10.06
CA GLN A 263 25.79 -19.12 -10.94
C GLN A 263 25.80 -20.62 -10.70
N ALA A 264 25.85 -21.06 -9.44
CA ALA A 264 25.80 -22.48 -9.11
C ALA A 264 24.51 -23.15 -9.61
N ILE A 265 23.37 -22.45 -9.54
CA ILE A 265 22.11 -22.94 -10.12
C ILE A 265 22.19 -23.02 -11.65
N ALA A 266 22.70 -21.99 -12.32
CA ALA A 266 22.85 -22.00 -13.77
C ALA A 266 23.77 -23.15 -14.25
N ASP A 267 24.87 -23.38 -13.54
CA ASP A 267 25.79 -24.50 -13.81
C ASP A 267 25.11 -25.86 -13.58
N LEU A 268 24.29 -25.98 -12.53
CA LEU A 268 23.49 -27.18 -12.28
C LEU A 268 22.47 -27.43 -13.40
N VAL A 269 21.72 -26.41 -13.80
CA VAL A 269 20.75 -26.51 -14.91
C VAL A 269 21.47 -26.91 -16.19
N THR A 270 22.58 -26.25 -16.51
CA THR A 270 23.34 -26.52 -17.74
C THR A 270 23.91 -27.93 -17.75
N SER A 271 24.49 -28.39 -16.64
CA SER A 271 25.09 -29.73 -16.56
C SER A 271 24.05 -30.86 -16.54
N VAL A 272 22.94 -30.67 -15.84
CA VAL A 272 21.92 -31.73 -15.64
C VAL A 272 20.88 -31.73 -16.75
N LEU A 273 20.37 -30.55 -17.14
CA LEU A 273 19.26 -30.41 -18.08
C LEU A 273 19.70 -29.94 -19.47
N GLY A 274 20.89 -29.36 -19.62
CA GLY A 274 21.47 -29.00 -20.92
C GLY A 274 21.41 -30.12 -21.96
N PRO A 275 21.74 -31.38 -21.65
CA PRO A 275 21.62 -32.50 -22.60
C PRO A 275 20.20 -32.72 -23.18
N LEU A 276 19.15 -32.19 -22.53
CA LEU A 276 17.78 -32.26 -23.07
C LEU A 276 17.63 -31.47 -24.37
N THR A 277 18.48 -30.47 -24.65
CA THR A 277 18.42 -29.70 -25.90
C THR A 277 18.77 -30.55 -27.13
N GLU A 278 19.47 -31.67 -26.94
CA GLU A 278 19.79 -32.62 -28.01
C GLU A 278 18.60 -33.51 -28.41
N ALA A 279 17.49 -33.45 -27.66
CA ALA A 279 16.29 -34.18 -28.00
C ALA A 279 15.64 -33.62 -29.28
N ARG A 280 15.06 -34.52 -30.09
CA ARG A 280 14.23 -34.12 -31.22
C ARG A 280 13.01 -33.37 -30.70
N GLY A 281 12.89 -32.08 -31.05
CA GLY A 281 11.86 -31.19 -30.52
C GLY A 281 12.33 -30.28 -29.38
N GLY A 282 13.62 -30.28 -29.05
CA GLY A 282 14.20 -29.43 -28.01
C GLY A 282 13.97 -29.95 -26.58
N ALA A 283 14.41 -29.17 -25.59
CA ALA A 283 14.32 -29.53 -24.18
C ALA A 283 12.89 -29.44 -23.61
N GLU A 284 12.06 -28.55 -24.17
CA GLU A 284 10.76 -28.15 -23.62
C GLU A 284 9.80 -29.33 -23.36
N PRO A 285 9.52 -30.27 -24.30
CA PRO A 285 8.61 -31.38 -24.01
C PRO A 285 9.10 -32.34 -22.91
N LEU A 286 10.42 -32.43 -22.72
CA LEU A 286 11.03 -33.24 -21.67
C LEU A 286 11.05 -32.50 -20.32
N MET A 287 11.16 -31.17 -20.35
CA MET A 287 10.95 -30.33 -19.18
C MET A 287 9.51 -30.41 -18.66
N ASP A 288 8.51 -30.27 -19.55
CA ASP A 288 7.10 -30.45 -19.18
C ASP A 288 6.83 -31.82 -18.56
N THR A 289 7.53 -32.84 -19.08
CA THR A 289 7.44 -34.21 -18.55
C THR A 289 7.99 -34.29 -17.13
N LEU A 290 9.12 -33.65 -16.84
CA LEU A 290 9.71 -33.64 -15.50
C LEU A 290 8.86 -32.84 -14.50
N ILE A 291 8.36 -31.67 -14.92
CA ILE A 291 7.50 -30.81 -14.10
C ILE A 291 6.24 -31.58 -13.70
N ALA A 292 5.46 -32.06 -14.67
CA ALA A 292 4.24 -32.84 -14.39
C ALA A 292 4.56 -34.11 -13.58
N TYR A 293 5.69 -34.76 -13.83
CA TYR A 293 6.08 -35.94 -13.06
C TYR A 293 6.34 -35.61 -11.59
N PHE A 294 7.04 -34.51 -11.28
CA PHE A 294 7.33 -34.11 -9.91
C PHE A 294 6.09 -33.57 -9.18
N ASP A 295 5.27 -32.75 -9.85
CA ASP A 295 4.04 -32.20 -9.30
C ASP A 295 3.02 -33.31 -8.97
N ALA A 296 2.98 -34.36 -9.79
CA ALA A 296 2.20 -35.57 -9.54
C ALA A 296 2.76 -36.49 -8.43
N GLY A 297 3.72 -36.02 -7.62
CA GLY A 297 4.35 -36.82 -6.56
C GLY A 297 5.13 -38.01 -7.13
N CYS A 298 5.68 -37.88 -8.33
CA CYS A 298 6.40 -38.93 -9.06
C CYS A 298 5.53 -40.14 -9.46
N VAL A 299 4.22 -39.94 -9.58
CA VAL A 299 3.27 -40.96 -10.05
C VAL A 299 3.07 -40.82 -11.55
N ALA A 300 3.69 -41.71 -12.34
CA ALA A 300 3.66 -41.67 -13.80
C ALA A 300 2.23 -41.70 -14.40
N ALA A 301 1.30 -42.43 -13.77
CA ALA A 301 -0.08 -42.46 -14.26
C ALA A 301 -0.81 -41.11 -14.09
N GLN A 302 -0.48 -40.35 -13.03
CA GLN A 302 -1.07 -39.04 -12.77
C GLN A 302 -0.50 -37.99 -13.72
N ALA A 303 0.84 -37.91 -13.83
CA ALA A 303 1.51 -36.99 -14.75
C ALA A 303 1.12 -37.23 -16.23
N ALA A 304 0.90 -38.49 -16.63
CA ALA A 304 0.41 -38.81 -17.96
C ALA A 304 -0.99 -38.25 -18.22
N ARG A 305 -1.88 -38.26 -17.21
CA ARG A 305 -3.22 -37.66 -17.33
C ARG A 305 -3.14 -36.15 -17.47
N GLU A 306 -2.32 -35.48 -16.66
CA GLU A 306 -2.10 -34.03 -16.71
C GLU A 306 -1.60 -33.60 -18.09
N LEU A 307 -0.64 -34.33 -18.67
CA LEU A 307 -0.11 -34.05 -20.00
C LEU A 307 -0.97 -34.60 -21.16
N SER A 308 -2.13 -35.19 -20.88
CA SER A 308 -2.98 -35.86 -21.89
C SER A 308 -2.23 -36.91 -22.73
N LEU A 309 -1.32 -37.65 -22.10
CA LEU A 309 -0.52 -38.73 -22.69
C LEU A 309 -0.98 -40.11 -22.20
N SER A 310 -0.62 -41.15 -22.96
CA SER A 310 -0.66 -42.51 -22.41
C SER A 310 0.47 -42.71 -21.39
N VAL A 311 0.24 -43.53 -20.37
CA VAL A 311 1.28 -43.88 -19.38
C VAL A 311 2.55 -44.41 -20.07
N ARG A 312 2.40 -45.22 -21.12
CA ARG A 312 3.53 -45.73 -21.92
C ARG A 312 4.35 -44.61 -22.57
N ALA A 313 3.69 -43.59 -23.10
CA ALA A 313 4.36 -42.44 -23.71
C ALA A 313 5.14 -41.63 -22.66
N LEU A 314 4.56 -41.42 -21.47
CA LEU A 314 5.26 -40.76 -20.37
C LEU A 314 6.48 -41.57 -19.91
N THR A 315 6.32 -42.88 -19.66
CA THR A 315 7.43 -43.76 -19.27
C THR A 315 8.55 -43.76 -20.33
N TYR A 316 8.20 -43.72 -21.62
CA TYR A 316 9.18 -43.58 -22.69
C TYR A 316 9.94 -42.25 -22.62
N ARG A 317 9.25 -41.13 -22.35
CA ARG A 317 9.89 -39.82 -22.16
C ARG A 317 10.82 -39.80 -20.94
N LEU A 318 10.39 -40.36 -19.80
CA LEU A 318 11.24 -40.51 -18.60
C LEU A 318 12.49 -41.36 -18.88
N ALA A 319 12.35 -42.48 -19.59
CA ALA A 319 13.49 -43.28 -20.01
C ALA A 319 14.41 -42.54 -20.99
N ARG A 320 13.86 -41.67 -21.85
CA ARG A 320 14.65 -40.81 -22.73
C ARG A 320 15.42 -39.74 -21.95
N ILE A 321 14.79 -39.10 -20.97
CA ILE A 321 15.45 -38.16 -20.05
C ILE A 321 16.63 -38.83 -19.36
N HIS A 322 16.44 -40.06 -18.85
CA HIS A 322 17.53 -40.80 -18.22
C HIS A 322 18.70 -41.06 -19.18
N ARG A 323 18.44 -41.47 -20.42
CA ARG A 323 19.50 -41.69 -21.42
C ARG A 323 20.27 -40.42 -21.80
N LEU A 324 19.59 -39.27 -21.84
CA LEU A 324 20.21 -38.00 -22.22
C LEU A 324 21.01 -37.40 -21.06
N THR A 325 20.45 -37.40 -19.86
CA THR A 325 21.01 -36.70 -18.69
C THR A 325 21.89 -37.59 -17.83
N GLY A 326 21.83 -38.92 -18.00
CA GLY A 326 22.43 -39.89 -17.08
C GLY A 326 21.67 -40.05 -15.75
N HIS A 327 20.71 -39.18 -15.45
CA HIS A 327 19.98 -39.15 -14.17
C HIS A 327 18.65 -39.90 -14.31
N ASN A 328 18.43 -40.91 -13.46
CA ASN A 328 17.18 -41.68 -13.45
C ASN A 328 16.14 -40.99 -12.54
N PRO A 329 14.99 -40.50 -13.05
CA PRO A 329 13.96 -39.85 -12.23
C PRO A 329 13.37 -40.76 -11.14
N ALA A 330 13.50 -42.08 -11.26
CA ALA A 330 13.04 -43.03 -10.25
C ALA A 330 14.05 -43.25 -9.10
N GLU A 331 15.33 -42.93 -9.27
CA GLU A 331 16.35 -43.11 -8.23
C GLU A 331 16.39 -41.89 -7.30
N PRO A 332 16.32 -42.04 -5.96
CA PRO A 332 16.17 -40.90 -5.04
C PRO A 332 17.20 -39.78 -5.21
N LEU A 333 18.50 -40.13 -5.30
CA LEU A 333 19.57 -39.12 -5.44
C LEU A 333 19.51 -38.42 -6.80
N HIS A 334 19.33 -39.18 -7.88
CA HIS A 334 19.20 -38.61 -9.22
C HIS A 334 17.96 -37.73 -9.35
N ARG A 335 16.86 -38.14 -8.71
CA ARG A 335 15.61 -37.40 -8.65
C ARG A 335 15.79 -36.07 -7.93
N TYR A 336 16.47 -36.06 -6.79
CA TYR A 336 16.77 -34.81 -6.07
C TYR A 336 17.58 -33.84 -6.95
N THR A 337 18.61 -34.33 -7.63
CA THR A 337 19.41 -33.53 -8.57
C THR A 337 18.55 -32.98 -9.71
N LEU A 338 17.74 -33.83 -10.36
CA LEU A 338 16.85 -33.43 -11.45
C LEU A 338 15.80 -32.42 -10.98
N GLN A 339 15.17 -32.65 -9.83
CA GLN A 339 14.13 -31.77 -9.29
C GLN A 339 14.70 -30.41 -8.90
N THR A 340 15.90 -30.38 -8.31
CA THR A 340 16.59 -29.12 -8.00
C THR A 340 16.97 -28.37 -9.28
N ALA A 341 17.47 -29.08 -10.30
CA ALA A 341 17.78 -28.49 -11.60
C ALA A 341 16.51 -27.97 -12.31
N VAL A 342 15.40 -28.73 -12.29
CA VAL A 342 14.12 -28.29 -12.87
C VAL A 342 13.61 -27.04 -12.16
N LEU A 343 13.71 -27.00 -10.84
CA LEU A 343 13.34 -25.82 -10.08
C LEU A 343 14.20 -24.60 -10.44
N GLY A 344 15.52 -24.78 -10.52
CA GLY A 344 16.44 -23.75 -10.98
C GLY A 344 16.13 -23.26 -12.39
N ALA A 345 15.78 -24.17 -13.29
CA ALA A 345 15.39 -23.86 -14.67
C ALA A 345 14.10 -23.05 -14.74
N ARG A 346 13.06 -23.44 -13.99
CA ARG A 346 11.79 -22.69 -13.90
C ARG A 346 12.03 -21.27 -13.40
N LEU A 347 12.81 -21.15 -12.33
CA LEU A 347 13.20 -19.85 -11.80
C LEU A 347 13.94 -19.03 -12.88
N ALA A 348 14.91 -19.60 -13.60
CA ALA A 348 15.64 -18.87 -14.63
C ALA A 348 14.86 -18.65 -15.96
N GLY A 349 13.64 -19.16 -16.09
CA GLY A 349 12.88 -19.10 -17.34
C GLY A 349 13.46 -19.95 -18.48
N TRP A 350 14.28 -20.96 -18.16
CA TRP A 350 14.87 -21.88 -19.13
C TRP A 350 13.87 -23.02 -19.46
N PRO A 351 13.77 -23.48 -20.72
CA PRO A 351 14.62 -23.18 -21.88
C PRO A 351 14.21 -21.96 -22.72
N GLY A 352 13.14 -21.26 -22.37
CA GLY A 352 12.66 -20.08 -23.12
C GLY A 352 13.63 -18.90 -23.09
N THR A 353 14.44 -18.79 -22.04
CA THR A 353 15.48 -17.78 -21.85
C THR A 353 16.85 -18.46 -21.66
N PRO A 354 17.93 -17.97 -22.30
CA PRO A 354 19.28 -18.43 -21.99
C PRO A 354 19.68 -18.08 -20.55
N LEU A 355 20.50 -18.94 -19.94
CA LEU A 355 20.93 -18.87 -18.54
C LEU A 355 22.01 -17.82 -18.29
#